data_AF-A0A7S0LCN0-F1
#
_entry.id   AF-A0A7S0LCN0-F1
#
_cell.length_a   1.000
_cell.length_b   1.000
_cell.length_c   1.000
_cell.angle_alpha   90.00
_cell.angle_beta   90.00
_cell.angle_gamma   90.00
#
_symmetry.space_group_name_H-M   'P 1'
#
loop_
_entity.id
_entity.type
_entity.pdbx_description
1 polymer ?
#
loop_
_entity_poly.entity_id
_entity_poly.type
_entity_poly.pdbx_seq_one_letter_code
_entity_poly.pdbx_strand_id
1 'polypeptide(L)'
;HLVRSEVSSSVKVEGSEAFLDKAIKARTDVFQMDPGDPNRHLILDSFQRRLMHNALALAKAMRRKLIMPKMQCWTDRYWNLLVGGRFPGVRPEHHPLPFHCPFDHLYDLDKWVHSDAPFREYSFLDNPRVQPSDRNDSVRILVADAPAETAATSDAARAAARVLSLKSGDHYK
;
A
#
# COMPACT_ATOMS: atom_id res chain seq x y z
N HIS A 1 -23.69 18.01 -14.69
CA HIS A 1 -22.57 17.13 -14.30
C HIS A 1 -22.54 17.04 -12.78
N LEU A 2 -22.89 15.89 -12.19
CA LEU A 2 -22.72 15.68 -10.75
C LEU A 2 -21.23 15.53 -10.46
N VAL A 3 -20.66 16.45 -9.69
CA VAL A 3 -19.26 16.37 -9.24
C VAL A 3 -19.18 15.25 -8.21
N ARG A 4 -18.48 14.16 -8.56
CA ARG A 4 -18.23 13.05 -7.63
C ARG A 4 -17.32 13.54 -6.50
N SER A 5 -17.57 13.10 -5.26
CA SER A 5 -16.67 13.40 -4.14
C SER A 5 -15.29 12.83 -4.41
N GLU A 6 -14.22 13.50 -3.95
CA GLU A 6 -12.84 13.01 -4.13
C GLU A 6 -12.64 11.60 -3.56
N VAL A 7 -13.38 11.25 -2.50
CA VAL A 7 -13.37 9.92 -1.89
C VAL A 7 -14.00 8.88 -2.83
N SER A 8 -15.17 9.17 -3.40
CA SER A 8 -15.81 8.28 -4.40
C SER A 8 -14.99 8.11 -5.69
N SER A 9 -14.00 8.99 -5.90
CA SER A 9 -13.04 8.92 -7.01
C SER A 9 -11.78 8.10 -6.68
N SER A 10 -11.71 7.48 -5.50
CA SER A 10 -10.52 6.77 -5.02
C SER A 10 -10.75 5.25 -4.81
N VAL A 11 -9.66 4.47 -4.80
CA VAL A 11 -9.61 3.03 -4.54
C VAL A 11 -8.53 2.77 -3.50
N LYS A 12 -8.84 1.98 -2.48
CA LYS A 12 -7.88 1.55 -1.45
C LYS A 12 -7.66 0.04 -1.56
N VAL A 13 -6.40 -0.38 -1.54
CA VAL A 13 -6.05 -1.79 -1.38
C VAL A 13 -5.91 -2.10 0.10
N GLU A 14 -6.63 -3.10 0.59
CA GLU A 14 -6.58 -3.53 1.98
C GLU A 14 -5.90 -4.89 2.14
N GLY A 15 -5.36 -5.16 3.33
CA GLY A 15 -4.65 -6.41 3.62
C GLY A 15 -3.22 -6.47 3.08
N SER A 16 -2.69 -5.37 2.54
CA SER A 16 -1.32 -5.29 2.01
C SER A 16 -0.27 -5.62 3.07
N GLU A 17 -0.45 -5.15 4.30
CA GLU A 17 0.48 -5.42 5.41
C GLU A 17 0.50 -6.91 5.78
N ALA A 18 -0.68 -7.53 5.94
CA ALA A 18 -0.78 -8.97 6.21
C ALA A 18 -0.21 -9.82 5.06
N PHE A 19 -0.44 -9.41 3.81
CA PHE A 19 0.16 -10.05 2.62
C PHE A 19 1.69 -9.95 2.66
N LEU A 20 2.23 -8.76 2.89
CA LEU A 20 3.67 -8.55 2.99
C LEU A 20 4.25 -9.38 4.13
N ASP A 21 3.70 -9.30 5.34
CA ASP A 21 4.16 -10.10 6.47
C ASP A 21 4.18 -11.60 6.18
N LYS A 22 3.14 -12.13 5.52
CA LYS A 22 3.06 -13.54 5.13
C LYS A 22 4.06 -13.88 4.03
N ALA A 23 4.15 -13.06 2.98
CA ALA A 23 5.03 -13.26 1.84
C ALA A 23 6.50 -13.20 2.26
N ILE A 24 6.82 -12.29 3.17
CA ILE A 24 8.15 -12.21 3.77
C ILE A 24 8.25 -13.51 4.61
N LYS A 25 7.43 -13.78 5.64
CA LYS A 25 7.61 -14.98 6.53
C LYS A 25 7.78 -16.32 5.81
N ALA A 26 7.18 -16.50 4.64
CA ALA A 26 7.33 -17.71 3.82
C ALA A 26 8.74 -17.89 3.20
N ARG A 27 9.55 -16.82 3.16
CA ARG A 27 10.92 -16.81 2.62
C ARG A 27 11.94 -17.15 3.70
N THR A 28 12.32 -18.42 3.77
CA THR A 28 13.33 -18.89 4.75
C THR A 28 14.73 -18.34 4.47
N ASP A 29 15.01 -17.88 3.25
CA ASP A 29 16.27 -17.30 2.79
C ASP A 29 16.48 -15.84 3.20
N VAL A 30 15.43 -15.14 3.64
CA VAL A 30 15.44 -13.68 3.90
C VAL A 30 15.33 -13.34 5.38
N PHE A 31 14.82 -14.25 6.21
CA PHE A 31 14.56 -14.01 7.64
C PHE A 31 15.70 -14.32 8.57
N GLN A 32 16.80 -14.87 8.04
CA GLN A 32 18.05 -14.95 8.78
C GLN A 32 18.85 -13.65 8.71
N MET A 33 18.39 -12.63 7.97
CA MET A 33 19.04 -11.32 7.87
C MET A 33 18.66 -10.42 9.04
N ASP A 34 19.67 -9.74 9.59
CA ASP A 34 19.48 -8.76 10.66
C ASP A 34 18.45 -7.70 10.24
N PRO A 35 17.62 -7.18 11.16
CA PRO A 35 16.67 -6.12 10.87
C PRO A 35 17.23 -4.90 10.14
N GLY A 36 18.51 -4.58 10.35
CA GLY A 36 19.21 -3.47 9.69
C GLY A 36 19.94 -3.81 8.40
N ASP A 37 19.86 -5.07 7.93
CA ASP A 37 20.50 -5.51 6.69
C ASP A 37 19.80 -4.86 5.47
N PRO A 38 20.53 -4.12 4.61
CA PRO A 38 19.98 -3.55 3.39
C PRO A 38 19.28 -4.57 2.47
N ASN A 39 19.73 -5.82 2.44
CA ASN A 39 19.12 -6.87 1.62
C ASN A 39 17.68 -7.17 2.06
N ARG A 40 17.43 -7.20 3.37
CA ARG A 40 16.07 -7.36 3.92
C ARG A 40 15.16 -6.22 3.47
N HIS A 41 15.66 -4.99 3.49
CA HIS A 41 14.95 -3.82 3.00
C HIS A 41 14.64 -3.91 1.49
N LEU A 42 15.63 -4.26 0.66
CA LEU A 42 15.46 -4.38 -0.80
C LEU A 42 14.46 -5.48 -1.19
N ILE A 43 14.46 -6.60 -0.47
CA ILE A 43 13.52 -7.69 -0.73
C ILE A 43 12.10 -7.29 -0.36
N LEU A 44 11.89 -6.68 0.82
CA LEU A 44 10.59 -6.10 1.18
C LEU A 44 10.14 -5.11 0.10
N ASP A 45 10.99 -4.16 -0.28
CA ASP A 45 10.69 -3.14 -1.28
C ASP A 45 10.26 -3.76 -2.61
N SER A 46 10.88 -4.87 -3.04
CA SER A 46 10.47 -5.58 -4.27
C SER A 46 9.01 -6.06 -4.23
N PHE A 47 8.55 -6.58 -3.09
CA PHE A 47 7.15 -7.00 -2.91
C PHE A 47 6.22 -5.81 -2.85
N GLN A 48 6.60 -4.77 -2.11
CA GLN A 48 5.78 -3.55 -2.00
C GLN A 48 5.63 -2.85 -3.35
N ARG A 49 6.70 -2.75 -4.15
CA ARG A 49 6.66 -2.19 -5.51
C ARG A 49 5.76 -3.00 -6.44
N ARG A 50 5.78 -4.33 -6.34
CA ARG A 50 4.88 -5.19 -7.12
C ARG A 50 3.42 -4.99 -6.72
N LEU A 51 3.13 -4.91 -5.41
CA LEU A 51 1.81 -4.60 -4.90
C LEU A 51 1.34 -3.23 -5.40
N MET A 52 2.22 -2.23 -5.34
CA MET A 52 1.98 -0.88 -5.84
C MET A 52 1.67 -0.84 -7.33
N HIS A 53 2.47 -1.53 -8.14
CA HIS A 53 2.26 -1.64 -9.57
C HIS A 53 0.87 -2.25 -9.90
N ASN A 54 0.52 -3.34 -9.22
CA ASN A 54 -0.78 -4.00 -9.40
C ASN A 54 -1.95 -3.11 -8.95
N ALA A 55 -1.79 -2.41 -7.82
CA ALA A 55 -2.78 -1.49 -7.30
C ALA A 55 -3.03 -0.31 -8.25
N LEU A 56 -1.96 0.24 -8.85
CA LEU A 56 -2.07 1.29 -9.86
C LEU A 56 -2.74 0.80 -11.14
N ALA A 57 -2.43 -0.42 -11.59
CA ALA A 57 -3.09 -1.00 -12.75
C ALA A 57 -4.61 -1.13 -12.53
N LEU A 58 -5.02 -1.58 -11.33
CA LEU A 58 -6.42 -1.66 -10.94
C LEU A 58 -7.08 -0.28 -10.88
N ALA A 59 -6.43 0.69 -10.23
CA ALA A 59 -6.93 2.06 -10.14
C ALA A 59 -7.11 2.70 -11.53
N LYS A 60 -6.15 2.49 -12.44
CA LYS A 60 -6.23 2.94 -13.83
C LYS A 60 -7.39 2.28 -14.59
N ALA A 61 -7.55 0.96 -14.46
CA ALA A 61 -8.65 0.23 -15.10
C ALA A 61 -10.03 0.74 -14.65
N MET A 62 -10.15 1.13 -13.37
CA MET A 62 -11.38 1.67 -12.79
C MET A 62 -11.57 3.19 -12.98
N ARG A 63 -10.57 3.89 -13.54
CA ARG A 63 -10.53 5.36 -13.59
C ARG A 63 -10.71 5.98 -12.20
N ARG A 64 -9.89 5.53 -11.25
CA ARG A 64 -9.89 5.99 -9.86
C ARG A 64 -8.48 6.34 -9.39
N LYS A 65 -8.37 7.15 -8.36
CA LYS A 65 -7.12 7.45 -7.65
C LYS A 65 -6.81 6.36 -6.65
N LEU A 66 -5.60 5.82 -6.68
CA LEU A 66 -5.14 4.86 -5.68
C LEU A 66 -4.82 5.59 -4.36
N ILE A 67 -5.53 5.25 -3.29
CA ILE A 67 -5.05 5.48 -1.93
C ILE A 67 -3.93 4.48 -1.69
N MET A 68 -2.72 5.00 -1.56
CA MET A 68 -1.51 4.22 -1.40
C MET A 68 -1.62 3.32 -0.16
N PRO A 69 -1.13 2.08 -0.22
CA PRO A 69 -0.95 1.26 0.96
C PRO A 69 0.09 1.90 1.89
N LYS A 70 -0.01 1.60 3.19
CA LYS A 70 1.03 1.96 4.15
C LYS A 70 2.28 1.14 3.86
N MET A 71 3.34 1.81 3.44
CA MET A 71 4.63 1.18 3.15
C MET A 71 5.46 1.07 4.43
N GLN A 72 6.34 0.07 4.47
CA GLN A 72 7.24 -0.23 5.57
C GLN A 72 8.71 -0.14 5.11
N CYS A 73 9.59 0.29 6.01
CA CYS A 73 11.02 0.33 5.78
C CYS A 73 11.79 -0.26 6.98
N TRP A 74 12.82 -1.04 6.66
CA TRP A 74 13.79 -1.61 7.60
C TRP A 74 15.10 -0.82 7.62
N THR A 75 15.31 0.00 6.59
CA THR A 75 16.51 0.81 6.42
C THR A 75 16.09 2.20 6.00
N ASP A 76 16.68 3.21 6.62
CA ASP A 76 16.47 4.60 6.28
C ASP A 76 17.09 4.96 4.91
N ARG A 77 16.64 6.04 4.28
CA ARG A 77 17.27 6.58 3.09
C ARG A 77 18.22 7.70 3.50
N TYR A 78 19.51 7.40 3.50
CA TYR A 78 20.55 8.38 3.83
C TYR A 78 21.66 8.38 2.79
N TRP A 79 22.28 9.54 2.57
CA TRP A 79 23.38 9.70 1.61
C TRP A 79 24.72 9.16 2.13
N ASN A 80 24.79 8.78 3.41
CA ASN A 80 25.98 8.24 4.05
C ASN A 80 25.68 6.89 4.72
N LEU A 81 26.69 6.29 5.36
CA LEU A 81 26.60 5.02 6.07
C LEU A 81 25.50 5.02 7.13
N LEU A 82 24.67 3.99 7.07
CA LEU A 82 23.65 3.69 8.06
C LEU A 82 24.19 2.69 9.08
N VAL A 83 23.72 2.78 10.32
CA VAL A 83 24.07 1.87 11.41
C VAL A 83 22.83 1.10 11.81
N GLY A 84 22.81 -0.21 11.55
CA GLY A 84 21.66 -1.07 11.86
C GLY A 84 20.35 -0.56 11.24
N GLY A 85 20.41 -0.11 9.98
CA GLY A 85 19.27 0.41 9.24
C GLY A 85 18.85 1.85 9.57
N ARG A 86 19.63 2.59 10.38
CA ARG A 86 19.27 3.93 10.88
C ARG A 86 20.35 4.95 10.63
N PHE A 87 19.98 6.23 10.73
CA PHE A 87 20.95 7.32 10.84
C PHE A 87 21.92 7.09 12.02
N PRO A 88 23.22 7.39 11.85
CA PRO A 88 24.19 7.29 12.93
C PRO A 88 23.74 8.05 14.19
N GLY A 89 23.80 7.42 15.35
CA GLY A 89 23.42 8.01 16.64
C GLY A 89 21.93 7.88 16.99
N VAL A 90 21.07 7.44 16.07
CA VAL A 90 19.67 7.16 16.38
C VAL A 90 19.54 5.84 17.12
N ARG A 91 18.89 5.87 18.29
CA ARG A 91 18.69 4.68 19.11
C ARG A 91 17.46 3.87 18.64
N PRO A 92 17.49 2.53 18.76
CA PRO A 92 16.36 1.68 18.35
C PRO A 92 15.02 2.05 18.97
N GLU A 93 15.02 2.60 20.19
CA GLU A 93 13.80 2.97 20.92
C GLU A 93 13.11 4.21 20.33
N HIS A 94 13.87 5.11 19.70
CA HIS A 94 13.35 6.32 19.06
C HIS A 94 12.96 6.10 17.59
N HIS A 95 13.49 5.05 16.97
CA HIS A 95 13.20 4.69 15.60
C HIS A 95 13.10 3.17 15.46
N PRO A 96 11.97 2.57 15.87
CA PRO A 96 11.78 1.13 15.79
C PRO A 96 11.72 0.67 14.32
N LEU A 97 12.27 -0.51 14.05
CA LEU A 97 12.14 -1.16 12.75
C LEU A 97 11.10 -2.30 12.84
N PRO A 98 10.22 -2.47 11.84
CA PRO A 98 10.06 -1.59 10.68
C PRO A 98 9.32 -0.30 11.07
N PHE A 99 9.62 0.79 10.39
CA PHE A 99 8.86 2.05 10.50
C PHE A 99 7.98 2.26 9.28
N HIS A 100 7.00 3.17 9.39
CA HIS A 100 6.25 3.61 8.23
C HIS A 100 7.18 4.36 7.27
N CYS A 101 7.34 3.84 6.06
CA CYS A 101 8.27 4.41 5.10
C CYS A 101 7.68 5.67 4.45
N PRO A 102 8.38 6.82 4.54
CA PRO A 102 8.06 7.98 3.72
C PRO A 102 8.08 7.62 2.24
N PHE A 103 7.19 8.24 1.46
CA PHE A 103 7.04 7.91 0.04
C PHE A 103 8.32 8.18 -0.77
N ASP A 104 9.03 9.26 -0.44
CA ASP A 104 10.31 9.68 -1.04
C ASP A 104 11.48 8.75 -0.72
N HIS A 105 11.36 7.87 0.28
CA HIS A 105 12.40 6.88 0.54
C HIS A 105 12.42 5.79 -0.54
N LEU A 106 11.27 5.48 -1.14
CA LEU A 106 11.13 4.41 -2.13
C LEU A 106 10.91 4.95 -3.56
N TYR A 107 10.34 6.14 -3.69
CA TYR A 107 9.95 6.70 -4.99
C TYR A 107 10.55 8.07 -5.19
N ASP A 108 10.73 8.41 -6.47
CA ASP A 108 11.12 9.76 -6.88
C ASP A 108 9.89 10.66 -6.83
N LEU A 109 9.73 11.38 -5.71
CA LEU A 109 8.53 12.16 -5.42
C LEU A 109 8.26 13.21 -6.50
N ASP A 110 9.31 13.83 -7.04
CA ASP A 110 9.22 14.85 -8.09
C ASP A 110 8.60 14.28 -9.36
N LYS A 111 9.05 13.11 -9.80
CA LYS A 111 8.47 12.42 -10.97
C LYS A 111 7.01 12.03 -10.74
N TRP A 112 6.64 11.64 -9.53
CA TRP A 112 5.27 11.24 -9.23
C TRP A 112 4.31 12.42 -9.15
N VAL A 113 4.72 13.53 -8.54
CA VAL A 113 3.91 14.77 -8.48
C VAL A 113 3.68 15.36 -9.86
N HIS A 114 4.67 15.25 -10.76
CA HIS A 114 4.55 15.70 -12.16
C HIS A 114 4.02 14.62 -13.11
N SER A 115 3.59 13.47 -12.59
CA SER A 115 2.95 12.43 -13.41
C SER A 115 1.43 12.52 -13.35
N ASP A 116 0.77 11.95 -14.35
CA ASP A 116 -0.68 11.72 -14.32
C ASP A 116 -1.08 10.56 -13.38
N ALA A 117 -0.18 10.09 -12.50
CA ALA A 117 -0.46 8.99 -11.59
C ALA A 117 -1.59 9.40 -10.63
N PRO A 118 -2.73 8.70 -10.66
CA PRO A 118 -3.86 9.10 -9.84
C PRO A 118 -3.63 8.49 -8.45
N PHE A 119 -2.99 9.20 -7.52
CA PHE A 119 -2.73 8.69 -6.17
C PHE A 119 -3.11 9.64 -5.02
N ARG A 120 -3.24 9.05 -3.82
CA ARG A 120 -3.50 9.67 -2.52
C ARG A 120 -2.65 8.99 -1.46
N GLU A 121 -2.24 9.74 -0.45
CA GLU A 121 -1.53 9.24 0.73
C GLU A 121 -2.34 8.19 1.51
N TYR A 122 -1.65 7.29 2.20
CA TYR A 122 -2.31 6.14 2.86
C TYR A 122 -3.34 6.53 3.93
N SER A 123 -3.13 7.67 4.58
CA SER A 123 -4.00 8.22 5.64
C SER A 123 -5.09 9.14 5.11
N PHE A 124 -5.31 9.20 3.79
CA PHE A 124 -6.28 10.10 3.17
C PHE A 124 -7.68 9.99 3.81
N LEU A 125 -8.14 8.77 4.10
CA LEU A 125 -9.45 8.54 4.72
C LEU A 125 -9.51 8.93 6.20
N ASP A 126 -8.36 9.06 6.87
CA ASP A 126 -8.28 9.46 8.28
C ASP A 126 -8.42 10.98 8.45
N ASN A 127 -8.35 11.74 7.35
CA ASN A 127 -8.54 13.18 7.38
C ASN A 127 -9.93 13.53 7.95
N PRO A 128 -10.02 14.39 8.99
CA PRO A 128 -11.30 14.73 9.61
C PRO A 128 -12.27 15.45 8.65
N ARG A 129 -11.78 15.96 7.52
CA ARG A 129 -12.60 16.58 6.47
C ARG A 129 -13.29 15.57 5.56
N VAL A 130 -12.88 14.30 5.56
CA VAL A 130 -13.59 13.22 4.86
C VAL A 130 -14.89 12.93 5.61
N GLN A 131 -16.03 13.04 4.93
CA GLN A 131 -17.33 12.81 5.55
C GLN A 131 -17.47 11.34 5.96
N PRO A 132 -18.13 11.03 7.10
CA PRO A 132 -18.39 9.66 7.50
C PRO A 132 -19.14 8.84 6.46
N SER A 133 -20.05 9.47 5.69
CA SER A 133 -20.78 8.82 4.59
C SER A 133 -19.85 8.34 3.48
N ASP A 134 -18.86 9.15 3.09
CA ASP A 134 -17.87 8.79 2.09
C ASP A 134 -16.88 7.73 2.62
N ARG A 135 -16.48 7.83 3.90
CA ARG A 135 -15.55 6.88 4.54
C ARG A 135 -16.15 5.47 4.64
N ASN A 136 -17.45 5.40 4.92
CA ASN A 136 -18.15 4.14 5.15
C ASN A 136 -18.76 3.55 3.88
N ASP A 137 -18.78 4.30 2.77
CA ASP A 137 -19.21 3.79 1.46
C ASP A 137 -18.06 3.02 0.80
N SER A 138 -18.21 1.69 0.72
CA SER A 138 -17.19 0.83 0.12
C SER A 138 -17.80 -0.24 -0.77
N VAL A 139 -17.09 -0.52 -1.86
CA VAL A 139 -17.40 -1.61 -2.79
C VAL A 139 -16.21 -2.55 -2.81
N ARG A 140 -16.48 -3.83 -2.57
CA ARG A 140 -15.47 -4.87 -2.60
C ARG A 140 -15.31 -5.39 -4.02
N ILE A 141 -14.07 -5.60 -4.40
CA ILE A 141 -13.73 -6.06 -5.73
C ILE A 141 -13.14 -7.46 -5.64
N LEU A 142 -13.77 -8.39 -6.34
CA LEU A 142 -13.24 -9.73 -6.54
C LEU A 142 -12.67 -9.80 -7.95
N VAL A 143 -11.38 -10.06 -8.08
CA VAL A 143 -10.78 -10.33 -9.38
C VAL A 143 -10.97 -11.81 -9.67
N ALA A 144 -11.73 -12.14 -10.71
CA ALA A 144 -11.95 -13.52 -11.13
C ALA A 144 -10.62 -14.19 -11.46
N ASP A 145 -10.52 -15.48 -11.12
CA ASP A 145 -9.34 -16.31 -11.34
C ASP A 145 -8.07 -15.84 -10.59
N ALA A 146 -8.16 -14.81 -9.75
CA ALA A 146 -7.10 -14.47 -8.82
C ALA A 146 -6.98 -15.60 -7.78
N PRO A 147 -5.77 -16.13 -7.53
CA PRO A 147 -5.57 -17.13 -6.50
C PRO A 147 -6.13 -16.60 -5.17
N ALA A 148 -6.94 -17.42 -4.51
CA ALA A 148 -7.63 -17.08 -3.27
C ALA A 148 -6.67 -16.98 -2.07
N GLU A 149 -5.69 -16.08 -2.13
CA GLU A 149 -4.90 -15.71 -0.96
C GLU A 149 -5.64 -14.73 -0.04
N THR A 150 -6.76 -14.16 -0.52
CA THR A 150 -7.56 -13.14 0.19
C THR A 150 -8.72 -13.70 1.02
N ALA A 151 -8.70 -14.99 1.34
CA ALA A 151 -9.73 -15.59 2.19
C ALA A 151 -9.62 -15.07 3.63
N ALA A 152 -10.69 -14.36 4.05
CA ALA A 152 -11.07 -14.06 5.43
C ALA A 152 -10.24 -13.03 6.20
N THR A 153 -10.57 -11.75 6.03
CA THR A 153 -10.64 -10.83 7.20
C THR A 153 -12.07 -10.32 7.32
N SER A 154 -12.81 -10.99 8.20
CA SER A 154 -14.21 -10.74 8.54
C SER A 154 -14.32 -9.50 9.43
N ASP A 155 -14.40 -8.32 8.84
CA ASP A 155 -14.96 -7.18 9.54
C ASP A 155 -16.44 -7.04 9.18
N ALA A 156 -17.29 -6.82 10.19
CA ALA A 156 -18.74 -6.68 10.00
C ALA A 156 -19.09 -5.50 9.07
N ALA A 157 -18.28 -4.43 9.06
CA ALA A 157 -18.40 -3.34 8.09
C ALA A 157 -18.09 -3.76 6.64
N ARG A 158 -17.21 -4.76 6.44
CA ARG A 158 -16.87 -5.36 5.14
C ARG A 158 -17.89 -6.39 4.63
N ALA A 159 -18.82 -6.83 5.48
CA ALA A 159 -19.90 -7.76 5.11
C ALA A 159 -21.06 -7.05 4.40
N ALA A 160 -21.27 -5.75 4.66
CA ALA A 160 -22.32 -4.94 4.04
C ALA A 160 -21.91 -4.33 2.67
N ALA A 161 -20.62 -4.37 2.33
CA ALA A 161 -20.11 -3.80 1.09
C ALA A 161 -20.62 -4.58 -0.13
N ARG A 162 -21.14 -3.87 -1.14
CA ARG A 162 -21.51 -4.48 -2.43
C ARG A 162 -20.27 -5.09 -3.07
N VAL A 163 -20.42 -6.25 -3.71
CA VAL A 163 -19.32 -6.96 -4.37
C VAL A 163 -19.42 -6.77 -5.88
N LEU A 164 -18.34 -6.31 -6.51
CA LEU A 164 -18.15 -6.30 -7.95
C LEU A 164 -17.10 -7.35 -8.33
N SER A 165 -17.42 -8.21 -9.29
CA SER A 165 -16.46 -9.17 -9.85
C SER A 165 -15.84 -8.58 -11.10
N LEU A 166 -14.51 -8.40 -11.15
CA LEU A 166 -13.76 -8.03 -12.34
C LEU A 166 -13.26 -9.28 -13.06
N LYS A 167 -13.46 -9.35 -14.37
CA LYS A 167 -12.86 -10.35 -15.26
C LYS A 167 -11.89 -9.68 -16.23
N SER A 168 -10.98 -10.47 -16.78
CA SER A 168 -10.09 -10.00 -17.85
C SER A 168 -10.93 -9.50 -19.04
N GLY A 169 -10.65 -8.27 -19.50
CA GLY A 169 -11.37 -7.62 -20.60
C GLY A 169 -12.57 -6.76 -20.19
N ASP A 170 -12.95 -6.73 -18.91
CA ASP A 170 -14.03 -5.85 -18.46
C ASP A 170 -13.64 -4.36 -18.54
N HIS A 171 -14.58 -3.53 -18.99
CA HIS A 171 -14.44 -2.07 -19.04
C HIS A 171 -15.48 -1.43 -18.11
N TYR A 172 -15.06 -1.02 -16.90
CA TYR A 172 -15.96 -0.31 -15.97
C TYR A 172 -15.90 1.20 -16.24
N LYS A 173 -17.04 1.79 -16.59
CA LYS A 173 -17.24 3.24 -16.79
C LYS A 173 -17.78 3.91 -15.53
#